data_AF-A0A3C0GAI9-F1
#
_entry.id   AF-A0A3C0GAI9-F1
#
_cell.length_a   1.000
_cell.length_b   1.000
_cell.length_c   1.000
_cell.angle_alpha   90.00
_cell.angle_beta   90.00
_cell.angle_gamma   90.00
#
_symmetry.space_group_name_H-M   'P 1'
#
loop_
_entity.id
_entity.type
_entity.pdbx_description
1 polymer ?
#
loop_
_entity_poly.entity_id
_entity_poly.type
_entity_poly.pdbx_seq_one_letter_code
_entity_poly.pdbx_strand_id
1 'polypeptide(L)'
;MSDNEEDIKWRELSEAESLEILGYHLDGVNQFLVGFDNHRKFPRSKNTFRFTVKVISFDFIISLMEDEAVRNVYFSPSSPPPGGALDAISMRYKVYVEYHEVEDEK
;
A
#
# COMPACT_ATOMS: atom_id res chain seq x y z
N MET A 1 33.15 -30.49 -2.80
CA MET A 1 32.80 -29.07 -2.96
C MET A 1 31.43 -28.94 -2.34
N SER A 2 31.38 -28.42 -1.12
CA SER A 2 30.11 -28.12 -0.45
C SER A 2 29.69 -26.74 -0.94
N ASP A 3 28.70 -26.70 -1.82
CA ASP A 3 28.01 -25.46 -2.14
C ASP A 3 27.40 -24.94 -0.84
N ASN A 4 28.00 -23.87 -0.30
CA ASN A 4 27.37 -23.09 0.75
C ASN A 4 26.19 -22.37 0.10
N GLU A 5 25.00 -22.99 0.14
CA GLU A 5 23.76 -22.23 0.02
C GLU A 5 23.75 -21.23 1.18
N GLU A 6 24.05 -19.97 0.88
CA GLU A 6 23.75 -18.90 1.82
C GLU A 6 22.25 -18.94 2.07
N ASP A 7 21.83 -19.13 3.33
CA ASP A 7 20.43 -19.08 3.72
C ASP A 7 19.86 -17.69 3.35
N ILE A 8 19.21 -17.59 2.19
CA ILE A 8 18.50 -16.38 1.75
C ILE A 8 17.43 -16.09 2.80
N LYS A 9 17.61 -15.00 3.54
CA LYS A 9 16.64 -14.55 4.53
C LYS A 9 15.65 -13.63 3.83
N TRP A 10 14.39 -14.00 3.88
CA TRP A 10 13.29 -13.17 3.41
C TRP A 10 12.74 -12.35 4.57
N ARG A 11 12.50 -11.06 4.34
CA ARG A 11 11.90 -10.15 5.31
C ARG A 11 10.69 -9.42 4.74
N GLU A 12 9.86 -8.95 5.66
CA GLU A 12 8.79 -8.01 5.33
C GLU A 12 9.36 -6.61 5.11
N LEU A 13 8.65 -5.80 4.33
CA LEU A 13 8.96 -4.39 4.18
C LEU A 13 8.75 -3.66 5.50
N SER A 14 9.44 -2.54 5.64
CA SER A 14 9.18 -1.48 6.60
C SER A 14 8.09 -0.53 6.08
N GLU A 15 7.55 0.30 6.97
CA GLU A 15 6.58 1.34 6.58
C GLU A 15 7.19 2.35 5.60
N ALA A 16 8.48 2.69 5.77
CA ALA A 16 9.19 3.61 4.89
C ALA A 16 9.35 3.03 3.46
N GLU A 17 9.75 1.76 3.34
CA GLU A 17 9.90 1.10 2.03
C GLU A 17 8.56 0.96 1.31
N SER A 18 7.50 0.59 2.03
CA SER A 18 6.16 0.58 1.43
C SER A 18 5.75 1.98 0.97
N LEU A 19 6.05 3.04 1.72
CA LEU A 19 5.70 4.40 1.34
C LEU A 19 6.49 4.87 0.11
N GLU A 20 7.75 4.46 -0.01
CA GLU A 20 8.59 4.74 -1.17
C GLU A 20 8.01 4.12 -2.45
N ILE A 21 7.64 2.83 -2.40
CA ILE A 21 6.98 2.15 -3.52
C ILE A 21 5.71 2.88 -3.93
N LEU A 22 4.83 3.17 -2.97
CA LEU A 22 3.61 3.93 -3.23
C LEU A 22 3.88 5.30 -3.87
N GLY A 23 4.98 5.94 -3.49
CA GLY A 23 5.42 7.24 -4.03
C GLY A 23 5.77 7.21 -5.51
N TYR A 24 6.41 6.14 -6.01
CA TYR A 24 6.73 5.99 -7.43
C TYR A 24 5.48 5.98 -8.32
N HIS A 25 4.37 5.48 -7.80
CA HIS A 25 3.08 5.41 -8.51
C HIS A 25 2.26 6.71 -8.44
N LEU A 26 2.74 7.72 -7.71
CA LEU A 26 2.07 9.02 -7.63
C LEU A 26 2.51 10.00 -8.71
N ASP A 27 3.54 9.71 -9.50
CA ASP A 27 4.00 10.61 -10.55
C ASP A 27 2.89 10.82 -11.60
N GLY A 28 2.42 12.06 -11.73
CA GLY A 28 1.30 12.44 -12.60
C GLY A 28 -0.08 12.43 -11.94
N VAL A 29 -0.22 11.90 -10.73
CA VAL A 29 -1.45 11.99 -9.93
C VAL A 29 -1.35 13.18 -8.99
N ASN A 30 -2.42 13.97 -8.88
CA ASN A 30 -2.44 15.08 -7.93
C ASN A 30 -2.30 14.52 -6.50
N GLN A 31 -1.12 14.68 -5.88
CA GLN A 31 -0.79 14.17 -4.55
C GLN A 31 -1.77 14.63 -3.47
N PHE A 32 -2.50 15.73 -3.71
CA PHE A 32 -3.56 16.23 -2.83
C PHE A 32 -4.81 15.33 -2.81
N LEU A 33 -5.04 14.53 -3.86
CA LEU A 33 -6.15 13.58 -3.99
C LEU A 33 -5.82 12.22 -3.36
N VAL A 34 -4.55 11.81 -3.44
CA VAL A 34 -4.02 10.57 -2.88
C VAL A 34 -3.16 10.89 -1.67
N GLY A 35 -3.82 11.24 -0.55
CA GLY A 35 -3.14 11.34 0.73
C GLY A 35 -2.92 9.93 1.30
N PHE A 36 -1.70 9.60 1.73
CA PHE A 36 -1.42 8.36 2.48
C PHE A 36 -1.72 8.52 3.98
N ASP A 37 -2.83 9.18 4.30
CA ASP A 37 -3.24 9.44 5.67
C ASP A 37 -3.35 8.11 6.43
N ASN A 38 -2.64 8.00 7.55
CA ASN A 38 -2.58 6.80 8.38
C ASN A 38 -2.01 5.57 7.68
N HIS A 39 -1.05 5.74 6.75
CA HIS A 39 -0.21 4.63 6.28
C HIS A 39 0.44 3.94 7.46
N ARG A 40 0.26 2.62 7.56
CA ARG A 40 0.80 1.78 8.62
C ARG A 40 0.68 0.31 8.27
N LYS A 41 1.47 -0.51 8.94
CA LYS A 41 1.36 -1.97 8.84
C LYS A 41 -0.02 -2.47 9.29
N PHE A 42 -0.57 -3.43 8.56
CA PHE A 42 -1.83 -4.09 8.89
C PHE A 42 -1.56 -5.40 9.65
N PRO A 43 -1.84 -5.48 10.97
CA PRO A 43 -1.35 -6.56 11.82
C PRO A 43 -1.99 -7.92 11.58
N ARG A 44 -3.02 -8.01 10.73
CA ARG A 44 -3.77 -9.26 10.46
C ARG A 44 -3.34 -9.96 9.18
N SER A 45 -2.43 -9.36 8.41
CA SER A 45 -1.93 -9.92 7.16
C SER A 45 -0.42 -9.72 7.06
N LYS A 46 0.26 -10.68 6.44
CA LYS A 46 1.71 -10.66 6.28
C LYS A 46 2.08 -9.58 5.27
N ASN A 47 3.14 -8.82 5.57
CA ASN A 47 3.71 -7.82 4.66
C ASN A 47 2.67 -6.89 3.99
N THR A 48 1.64 -6.53 4.74
CA THR A 48 0.50 -5.77 4.24
C THR A 48 0.45 -4.41 4.90
N PHE A 49 0.27 -3.36 4.12
CA PHE A 49 0.16 -2.00 4.59
C PHE A 49 -1.20 -1.44 4.24
N ARG A 50 -1.74 -0.60 5.12
CA ARG A 50 -3.01 0.07 4.89
C ARG A 50 -2.85 1.57 4.94
N PHE A 51 -3.61 2.27 4.12
CA PHE A 51 -3.73 3.74 4.14
C PHE A 51 -5.14 4.15 3.71
N THR A 52 -5.49 5.41 3.93
CA THR A 52 -6.78 5.96 3.51
C THR A 52 -6.59 7.05 2.48
N VAL A 53 -7.20 6.90 1.31
CA VAL A 53 -7.18 7.92 0.25
C VAL A 53 -8.54 8.60 0.16
N LYS A 54 -8.59 9.86 -0.28
CA LYS A 54 -9.84 10.64 -0.41
C LYS A 54 -10.49 10.53 -1.78
N VAL A 55 -9.72 10.15 -2.79
CA VAL A 55 -10.16 9.82 -4.15
C VAL A 55 -9.23 8.72 -4.64
N ILE A 56 -9.80 7.60 -5.08
CA ILE A 56 -9.05 6.57 -5.79
C ILE A 56 -9.05 6.93 -7.28
N SER A 57 -7.86 7.10 -7.87
CA SER A 57 -7.72 7.02 -9.32
C SER A 57 -7.59 5.56 -9.72
N PHE A 58 -8.35 5.11 -10.71
CA PHE A 58 -8.19 3.77 -11.26
C PHE A 58 -6.78 3.56 -11.81
N ASP A 59 -6.18 4.59 -12.42
CA ASP A 59 -4.82 4.52 -12.97
C ASP A 59 -3.78 4.22 -11.88
N PHE A 60 -3.93 4.81 -10.70
CA PHE A 60 -3.06 4.55 -9.54
C PHE A 60 -3.22 3.11 -9.02
N ILE A 61 -4.44 2.58 -9.00
CA ILE A 61 -4.65 1.17 -8.60
C ILE A 61 -4.04 0.24 -9.63
N ILE A 62 -4.27 0.50 -10.92
CA ILE A 62 -3.75 -0.34 -12.00
C ILE A 62 -2.23 -0.35 -11.95
N SER A 63 -1.58 0.82 -11.80
CA SER A 63 -0.13 0.90 -11.71
C SER A 63 0.42 0.13 -10.49
N LEU A 64 -0.26 0.21 -9.34
CA LEU A 64 0.10 -0.58 -8.17
C LEU A 64 -0.09 -2.09 -8.38
N MET A 65 -1.15 -2.51 -9.08
CA MET A 65 -1.41 -3.92 -9.35
C MET A 65 -0.45 -4.52 -10.39
N GLU A 66 0.17 -3.68 -11.21
CA GLU A 66 1.16 -4.06 -12.21
C GLU A 66 2.60 -4.05 -11.65
N ASP A 67 2.81 -3.53 -10.44
CA ASP A 67 4.13 -3.48 -9.80
C ASP A 67 4.57 -4.88 -9.32
N GLU A 68 5.78 -5.30 -9.71
CA GLU A 68 6.32 -6.63 -9.38
C GLU A 68 6.52 -6.85 -7.87
N ALA A 69 6.70 -5.80 -7.08
CA ALA A 69 6.79 -5.90 -5.63
C ALA A 69 5.42 -6.10 -4.98
N VAL A 70 4.32 -5.78 -5.68
CA VAL A 70 2.95 -5.87 -5.19
C VAL A 70 2.35 -7.23 -5.51
N ARG A 71 1.99 -7.96 -4.46
CA ARG A 71 1.30 -9.25 -4.58
C ARG A 71 -0.21 -9.07 -4.78
N ASN A 72 -0.80 -8.10 -4.07
CA ASN A 72 -2.22 -7.83 -4.19
C ASN A 72 -2.61 -6.43 -3.69
N VAL A 73 -3.73 -5.92 -4.22
CA VAL A 73 -4.34 -4.65 -3.80
C VAL A 73 -5.82 -4.89 -3.51
N TYR A 74 -6.24 -4.53 -2.29
CA TYR A 74 -7.64 -4.57 -1.87
C TYR A 74 -8.08 -3.20 -1.40
N PHE A 75 -9.33 -2.83 -1.68
CA PHE A 75 -9.88 -1.56 -1.19
C PHE A 75 -11.32 -1.72 -0.75
N SER A 76 -11.71 -0.92 0.24
CA SER A 76 -13.09 -0.84 0.71
C SER A 76 -13.51 0.61 0.94
N PRO A 77 -14.77 0.97 0.64
CA PRO A 77 -15.31 2.28 0.98
C PRO A 77 -15.16 2.54 2.48
N SER A 78 -14.72 3.74 2.84
CA SER A 78 -14.67 4.20 4.23
C SER A 78 -15.84 5.13 4.50
N SER A 79 -16.71 4.73 5.43
CA SER A 79 -17.73 5.65 5.95
C SER A 79 -17.05 6.85 6.62
N PRO A 80 -17.57 8.07 6.42
CA PRO A 80 -17.08 9.23 7.16
C PRO A 80 -17.40 9.05 8.66
N PRO A 81 -16.58 9.62 9.55
CA PRO A 81 -16.88 9.60 10.97
C PRO A 81 -18.23 10.28 11.26
N PRO A 82 -18.98 9.82 12.29
CA PRO A 82 -20.26 10.40 12.65
C PRO A 82 -20.10 11.90 12.97
N GLY A 83 -20.93 12.74 12.33
CA GLY A 83 -20.86 14.21 12.42
C GLY A 83 -20.36 14.93 11.16
N GLY A 84 -19.85 14.19 10.16
CA GLY A 84 -19.62 14.71 8.80
C GLY A 84 -20.93 14.81 8.02
N ALA A 85 -21.13 15.91 7.29
CA ALA A 85 -22.36 16.23 6.57
C ALA A 85 -22.93 15.04 5.78
N LEU A 86 -24.26 14.88 5.89
CA LEU A 86 -25.10 13.78 5.38
C LEU A 86 -25.10 13.60 3.84
N ASP A 87 -24.30 14.35 3.08
CA ASP A 87 -24.43 14.39 1.61
C ASP A 87 -23.08 14.38 0.84
N ALA A 88 -21.96 14.16 1.53
CA ALA A 88 -20.72 13.84 0.83
C ALA A 88 -20.67 12.32 0.65
N ILE A 89 -20.95 11.82 -0.55
CA ILE A 89 -20.45 10.51 -0.98
C ILE A 89 -18.97 10.51 -0.62
N SER A 90 -18.63 9.83 0.47
CA SER A 90 -17.27 9.75 0.96
C SER A 90 -16.52 8.95 -0.09
N MET A 91 -15.88 9.61 -1.04
CA MET A 91 -14.92 9.00 -1.97
C MET A 91 -13.66 8.52 -1.24
N ARG A 92 -13.73 8.38 0.10
CA ARG A 92 -12.64 7.87 0.91
C ARG A 92 -12.66 6.36 0.87
N TYR A 93 -11.49 5.79 0.63
CA TYR A 93 -11.31 4.35 0.61
C TYR A 93 -10.16 3.96 1.50
N LYS A 94 -10.31 2.83 2.20
CA LYS A 94 -9.19 2.15 2.85
C LYS A 94 -8.59 1.22 1.82
N VAL A 95 -7.32 1.45 1.50
CA VAL A 95 -6.54 0.63 0.59
C VAL A 95 -5.60 -0.23 1.42
N TYR A 96 -5.44 -1.47 1.00
CA TYR A 96 -4.56 -2.47 1.56
C TYR A 96 -3.68 -2.98 0.43
N VAL A 97 -2.37 -2.90 0.62
CA VAL A 97 -1.39 -3.37 -0.37
C VAL A 97 -0.57 -4.46 0.31
N GLU A 98 -0.64 -5.65 -0.26
CA GLU A 98 0.16 -6.81 0.14
C GLU A 98 1.37 -6.89 -0.80
N TYR A 99 2.57 -6.95 -0.23
CA TYR A 99 3.81 -7.02 -1.00
C TYR A 99 4.43 -8.42 -0.93
N HIS A 100 5.21 -8.75 -1.95
CA HIS A 100 6.15 -9.87 -1.86
C HIS A 100 7.22 -9.59 -0.79
N GLU A 101 7.68 -10.63 -0.11
CA GLU A 101 8.82 -10.49 0.82
C GLU A 101 10.08 -10.14 0.02
N VAL A 102 10.96 -9.36 0.64
CA VAL A 102 12.21 -8.92 0.03
C VAL A 102 13.38 -9.66 0.66
N GLU A 103 14.45 -9.84 -0.10
CA GLU A 103 15.68 -10.42 0.40
C GLU A 103 16.34 -9.47 1.42
N ASP A 104 16.77 -10.03 2.55
CA ASP A 104 17.44 -9.30 3.63
C ASP A 104 18.92 -9.16 3.26
N GLU A 105 19.23 -8.11 2.49
CA GLU A 105 20.61 -7.72 2.20
C GLU A 105 21.33 -7.34 3.50
N LYS A 106 22.31 -8.17 3.92
CA LYS A 106 23.14 -7.93 5.10
C LYS A 106 24.22 -6.87 4.89
#